data_AF-J0EQQ4-F1
#
_entry.id   AF-J0EQQ4-F1
#
_cell.length_a   1.000
_cell.length_b   1.000
_cell.length_c   1.000
_cell.angle_alpha   90.00
_cell.angle_beta   90.00
_cell.angle_gamma   90.00
#
_symmetry.space_group_name_H-M   'P 1'
#
loop_
_entity.id
_entity.type
_entity.pdbx_description
1 polymer ?
#
loop_
_entity_poly.entity_id
_entity_poly.type
_entity_poly.pdbx_seq_one_letter_code
_entity_poly.pdbx_strand_id
1 'polypeptide(L)'
;MSDCKMNRVSRELFDNIKSFLHYKLKTMIRIQSVNDLELILKWQDRVLECQSLIALKELNHKLYNQGVRHTIMMQGLFLFFEYFDNRIKLKSLRNLAEEQVIDFLFGLAKNRKPSSMAKYVMVLRQFFDYLDRKRNYSFDFKLKNLSFAKKETHLPKHLNKNDFKAFIQALLKYHSKTSFEKRNQCILLLIALGGLRKFEALDLELKNIALENNH
;
A
#
# COMPACT_ATOMS: atom_id res chain seq x y z
N MET A 1 2.71 25.42 -5.98
CA MET A 1 2.71 25.42 -4.50
C MET A 1 4.13 25.72 -4.09
N SER A 2 4.32 26.90 -3.53
CA SER A 2 5.62 27.48 -3.16
C SER A 2 6.40 26.56 -2.24
N ASP A 3 7.70 26.40 -2.50
CA ASP A 3 8.69 25.86 -1.56
C ASP A 3 8.74 26.78 -0.32
N CYS A 4 7.74 26.67 0.54
CA CYS A 4 7.77 27.29 1.85
C CYS A 4 8.87 26.58 2.64
N LYS A 5 9.89 27.34 3.04
CA LYS A 5 11.03 26.84 3.80
C LYS A 5 10.50 26.11 5.04
N MET A 6 10.55 24.78 5.01
CA MET A 6 10.04 23.93 6.11
C MET A 6 10.64 24.40 7.43
N ASN A 7 9.77 24.60 8.42
CA ASN A 7 10.24 24.93 9.76
C ASN A 7 11.06 23.76 10.34
N ARG A 8 11.86 24.03 11.38
CA ARG A 8 12.79 23.04 11.96
C ARG A 8 12.08 21.74 12.37
N VAL A 9 10.91 21.83 12.99
CA VAL A 9 10.17 20.66 13.48
C VAL A 9 9.54 19.87 12.34
N SER A 10 8.99 20.55 11.32
CA SER A 10 8.53 19.88 10.10
C SER A 10 9.68 19.18 9.38
N ARG A 11 10.88 19.80 9.31
CA ARG A 11 12.06 19.15 8.74
C ARG A 11 12.44 17.89 9.51
N GLU A 12 12.44 17.95 10.83
CA GLU A 12 12.68 16.78 11.69
C GLU A 12 11.66 15.65 11.43
N LEU A 13 10.37 15.97 11.33
CA LEU A 13 9.35 14.97 10.99
C LEU A 13 9.58 14.37 9.60
N PHE A 14 9.90 15.20 8.61
CA PHE A 14 10.17 14.75 7.24
C PHE A 14 11.37 13.81 7.16
N ASP A 15 12.48 14.14 7.83
CA ASP A 15 13.69 13.30 7.87
C ASP A 15 13.41 11.96 8.56
N ASN A 16 12.55 11.96 9.58
CA ASN A 16 12.08 10.75 10.23
C ASN A 16 11.20 9.89 9.30
N ILE A 17 10.32 10.50 8.49
CA ILE A 17 9.52 9.79 7.48
C ILE A 17 10.42 9.17 6.39
N LYS A 18 11.42 9.90 5.89
CA LYS A 18 12.43 9.35 4.96
C LYS A 18 13.15 8.14 5.55
N SER A 19 13.63 8.29 6.79
CA SER A 19 14.34 7.23 7.50
C SER A 19 13.47 5.99 7.71
N PHE A 20 12.18 6.18 8.03
CA PHE A 20 11.23 5.09 8.17
C PHE A 20 10.95 4.38 6.85
N LEU A 21 10.76 5.12 5.75
CA LEU A 21 10.58 4.52 4.42
C LEU A 21 11.83 3.72 4.02
N HIS A 22 13.01 4.29 4.20
CA HIS A 22 14.28 3.60 3.94
C HIS A 22 14.40 2.29 4.76
N TYR A 23 14.07 2.35 6.06
CA TYR A 23 14.04 1.17 6.93
C TYR A 23 13.03 0.11 6.45
N LYS A 24 11.84 0.53 6.03
CA LYS A 24 10.81 -0.37 5.48
C LYS A 24 11.27 -1.05 4.20
N LEU A 25 11.90 -0.31 3.28
CA LEU A 25 12.46 -0.90 2.06
C LEU A 25 13.50 -1.97 2.41
N LYS A 26 14.45 -1.66 3.31
CA LYS A 26 15.48 -2.61 3.74
C LYS A 26 14.93 -3.90 4.37
N THR A 27 13.78 -3.81 5.05
CA THR A 27 13.20 -4.93 5.81
C THR A 27 12.10 -5.69 5.05
N MET A 28 11.44 -5.07 4.07
CA MET A 28 10.24 -5.62 3.41
C MET A 28 10.42 -5.93 1.93
N ILE A 29 11.55 -5.60 1.30
CA ILE A 29 11.81 -6.02 -0.08
C ILE A 29 12.03 -7.54 -0.08
N ARG A 30 11.03 -8.28 -0.59
CA ARG A 30 11.19 -9.67 -0.99
C ARG A 30 11.73 -9.67 -2.42
N ILE A 31 12.89 -10.27 -2.60
CA ILE A 31 13.65 -10.31 -3.88
C ILE A 31 12.79 -10.85 -5.04
N GLN A 32 11.81 -11.72 -4.76
CA GLN A 32 11.01 -12.40 -5.77
C GLN A 32 9.84 -11.58 -6.36
N SER A 33 9.56 -10.37 -5.85
CA SER A 33 8.38 -9.57 -6.27
C SER A 33 8.73 -8.27 -6.98
N VAL A 34 9.99 -8.09 -7.37
CA VAL A 34 10.50 -6.85 -7.94
C VAL A 34 10.99 -7.07 -9.36
N ASN A 35 10.77 -6.09 -10.24
CA ASN A 35 11.15 -6.20 -11.64
C ASN A 35 12.67 -6.08 -11.84
N ASP A 36 13.30 -5.16 -11.09
CA ASP A 36 14.72 -4.84 -11.18
C ASP A 36 15.26 -4.54 -9.78
N LEU A 37 16.04 -5.48 -9.24
CA LEU A 37 16.56 -5.39 -7.89
C LEU A 37 17.65 -4.31 -7.77
N GLU A 38 18.53 -4.19 -8.75
CA GLU A 38 19.64 -3.24 -8.72
C GLU A 38 19.12 -1.80 -8.74
N LEU A 39 18.13 -1.54 -9.59
CA LEU A 39 17.45 -0.24 -9.65
C LEU A 39 16.76 0.12 -8.32
N ILE A 40 16.15 -0.86 -7.66
CA ILE A 40 15.48 -0.65 -6.37
C ILE A 40 16.49 -0.35 -5.27
N LEU A 41 17.62 -1.08 -5.22
CA LEU A 41 18.70 -0.78 -4.27
C LEU A 41 19.22 0.64 -4.46
N LYS A 42 19.41 1.08 -5.72
CA LYS A 42 19.77 2.46 -6.02
C LYS A 42 18.71 3.45 -5.54
N TRP A 43 17.42 3.17 -5.75
CA TRP A 43 16.35 4.08 -5.31
C TRP A 43 16.11 4.07 -3.80
N GLN A 44 16.43 2.96 -3.13
CA GLN A 44 16.37 2.84 -1.69
C GLN A 44 17.25 3.89 -1.03
N ASP A 45 18.51 4.02 -1.43
CA ASP A 45 19.42 5.00 -0.84
C ASP A 45 18.99 6.46 -1.15
N ARG A 46 18.47 6.68 -2.37
CA ARG A 46 17.96 7.99 -2.81
C ARG A 46 16.76 8.50 -2.02
N VAL A 47 16.06 7.63 -1.26
CA VAL A 47 15.01 8.07 -0.34
C VAL A 47 15.54 9.10 0.65
N LEU A 48 16.77 8.92 1.14
CA LEU A 48 17.36 9.80 2.15
C LEU A 48 17.77 11.16 1.56
N GLU A 49 18.09 11.19 0.26
CA GLU A 49 18.49 12.38 -0.50
C GLU A 49 17.32 13.31 -0.83
N CYS A 50 16.07 12.84 -0.74
CA CYS A 50 14.90 13.68 -1.03
C CYS A 50 14.86 14.92 -0.14
N GLN A 51 14.73 16.10 -0.77
CA GLN A 51 14.69 17.40 -0.08
C GLN A 51 13.26 17.94 0.11
N SER A 52 12.27 17.36 -0.57
CA SER A 52 10.88 17.78 -0.48
C SER A 52 9.93 16.58 -0.44
N LEU A 53 8.73 16.81 0.09
CA LEU A 53 7.67 15.80 0.09
C LEU A 53 7.27 15.39 -1.33
N ILE A 54 7.31 16.31 -2.29
CA ILE A 54 6.99 16.05 -3.70
C ILE A 54 7.97 15.04 -4.27
N ALA A 55 9.28 15.28 -4.11
CA ALA A 55 10.32 14.34 -4.57
C ALA A 55 10.18 12.97 -3.90
N LEU A 56 9.86 12.92 -2.61
CA LEU A 56 9.64 11.68 -1.88
C LEU A 56 8.41 10.91 -2.39
N LYS A 57 7.30 11.61 -2.67
CA LYS A 57 6.09 11.03 -3.26
C LYS A 57 6.36 10.44 -4.65
N GLU A 58 7.09 11.16 -5.49
CA GLU A 58 7.49 10.70 -6.82
C GLU A 58 8.36 9.45 -6.76
N LEU A 59 9.38 9.44 -5.89
CA LEU A 59 10.23 8.28 -5.68
C LEU A 59 9.43 7.08 -5.15
N ASN A 60 8.51 7.31 -4.21
CA ASN A 60 7.63 6.27 -3.67
C ASN A 60 6.71 5.67 -4.76
N HIS A 61 6.23 6.50 -5.69
CA HIS A 61 5.45 6.05 -6.85
C HIS A 61 6.30 5.23 -7.83
N LYS A 62 7.55 5.64 -8.08
CA LYS A 62 8.50 4.87 -8.88
C LYS A 62 8.75 3.49 -8.26
N LEU A 63 9.02 3.42 -6.95
CA LEU A 63 9.18 2.16 -6.21
C LEU A 63 7.94 1.26 -6.31
N TYR A 64 6.73 1.84 -6.19
CA TYR A 64 5.48 1.10 -6.36
C TYR A 64 5.38 0.43 -7.74
N ASN A 65 5.73 1.17 -8.80
CA ASN A 65 5.68 0.68 -10.19
C ASN A 65 6.72 -0.41 -10.48
N GLN A 66 7.82 -0.48 -9.71
CA GLN A 66 8.82 -1.55 -9.82
C GLN A 66 8.50 -2.81 -9.02
N GLY A 67 7.30 -2.90 -8.45
CA GLY A 67 6.83 -4.09 -7.74
C GLY A 67 6.87 -3.98 -6.21
N VAL A 68 7.40 -2.88 -5.66
CA VAL A 68 7.41 -2.62 -4.20
C VAL A 68 6.04 -2.11 -3.74
N ARG A 69 4.97 -2.87 -4.01
CA ARG A 69 3.57 -2.41 -3.91
C ARG A 69 3.13 -1.97 -2.51
N HIS A 70 3.81 -2.44 -1.47
CA HIS A 70 3.51 -2.08 -0.09
C HIS A 70 3.81 -0.60 0.23
N THR A 71 4.59 0.09 -0.59
CA THR A 71 4.86 1.55 -0.47
C THR A 71 3.60 2.40 -0.61
N ILE A 72 2.50 1.87 -1.16
CA ILE A 72 1.20 2.56 -1.22
C ILE A 72 0.69 2.97 0.17
N MET A 73 1.09 2.26 1.22
CA MET A 73 0.70 2.57 2.60
C MET A 73 1.33 3.86 3.12
N MET A 74 2.45 4.32 2.54
CA MET A 74 3.13 5.57 2.90
C MET A 74 2.25 6.81 2.69
N GLN A 75 1.20 6.69 1.86
CA GLN A 75 0.25 7.77 1.64
C GLN A 75 -0.33 8.33 2.95
N GLY A 76 -0.56 7.48 3.96
CA GLY A 76 -1.04 7.93 5.27
C GLY A 76 -0.07 8.88 5.96
N LEU A 77 1.24 8.60 5.88
CA LEU A 77 2.29 9.44 6.45
C LEU A 77 2.50 10.74 5.66
N PHE A 78 2.37 10.69 4.34
CA PHE A 78 2.48 11.89 3.52
C PHE A 78 1.33 12.87 3.80
N LEU A 79 0.10 12.36 3.94
CA LEU A 79 -1.05 13.16 4.34
C LEU A 79 -0.87 13.72 5.77
N PHE A 80 -0.31 12.91 6.68
CA PHE A 80 -0.02 13.38 8.04
C PHE A 80 1.01 14.50 8.04
N PHE A 81 2.08 14.38 7.26
CA PHE A 81 3.07 15.44 7.12
C PHE A 81 2.45 16.74 6.60
N GLU A 82 1.61 16.66 5.55
CA GLU A 82 0.91 17.84 5.01
C GLU A 82 -0.01 18.48 6.06
N TYR A 83 -0.73 17.67 6.85
CA TYR A 83 -1.53 18.18 7.94
C TYR A 83 -0.67 18.85 9.03
N PHE A 84 0.41 18.19 9.42
CA PHE A 84 1.33 18.63 10.46
C PHE A 84 1.96 19.98 10.09
N ASP A 85 2.55 20.09 8.90
CA ASP A 85 3.26 21.30 8.48
C ASP A 85 2.34 22.53 8.41
N ASN A 86 1.10 22.30 7.95
CA ASN A 86 0.10 23.35 7.78
C ASN A 86 -0.60 23.75 9.08
N ARG A 87 -0.89 22.79 9.99
CA ARG A 87 -1.83 23.02 11.11
C ARG A 87 -1.22 22.85 12.50
N ILE A 88 -0.12 22.12 12.63
CA ILE A 88 0.50 21.84 13.92
C ILE A 88 1.73 22.75 14.07
N LYS A 89 1.74 23.57 15.12
CA LYS A 89 2.89 24.39 15.50
C LYS A 89 3.40 23.94 16.86
N LEU A 90 4.61 23.39 16.88
CA LEU A 90 5.24 22.85 18.08
C LEU A 90 6.65 23.43 18.22
N LYS A 91 7.12 23.53 19.47
CA LYS A 91 8.52 23.89 19.77
C LYS A 91 9.48 22.71 19.53
N SER A 92 8.99 21.49 19.68
CA SER A 92 9.74 20.24 19.47
C SER A 92 8.80 19.16 18.96
N LEU A 93 9.29 18.25 18.11
CA LEU A 93 8.52 17.10 17.66
C LEU A 93 8.13 16.18 18.83
N ARG A 94 8.92 16.16 19.90
CA ARG A 94 8.63 15.41 21.15
C ARG A 94 7.35 15.87 21.85
N ASN A 95 6.88 17.09 21.55
CA ASN A 95 5.67 17.65 22.14
C ASN A 95 4.42 17.32 21.32
N LEU A 96 4.54 16.58 20.22
CA LEU A 96 3.39 16.08 19.49
C LEU A 96 2.60 15.17 20.43
N ALA A 97 1.29 15.43 20.55
CA ALA A 97 0.38 14.65 21.38
C ALA A 97 -0.44 13.67 20.52
N GLU A 98 -0.88 12.57 21.13
CA GLU A 98 -1.64 11.52 20.42
C GLU A 98 -2.96 12.09 19.87
N GLU A 99 -3.60 12.98 20.61
CA GLU A 99 -4.84 13.67 20.25
C GLU A 99 -4.71 14.42 18.92
N GLN A 100 -3.55 15.04 18.66
CA GLN A 100 -3.32 15.76 17.40
C GLN A 100 -3.26 14.82 16.19
N VAL A 101 -2.76 13.59 16.40
CA VAL A 101 -2.76 12.53 15.38
C VAL A 101 -4.17 11.95 15.20
N ILE A 102 -4.93 11.82 16.29
CA ILE A 102 -6.33 11.38 16.25
C ILE A 102 -7.20 12.41 15.51
N ASP A 103 -7.03 13.70 15.76
CA ASP A 103 -7.74 14.79 15.09
C ASP A 103 -7.50 14.78 13.57
N PHE A 104 -6.24 14.57 13.17
CA PHE A 104 -5.88 14.36 11.77
C PHE A 104 -6.64 13.17 11.16
N LEU A 105 -6.62 12.02 11.84
CA LEU A 105 -7.28 10.80 11.38
C LEU A 105 -8.81 10.98 11.31
N PHE A 106 -9.41 11.65 12.28
CA PHE A 106 -10.83 11.97 12.30
C PHE A 106 -11.23 12.89 11.15
N GLY A 107 -10.41 13.90 10.85
CA GLY A 107 -10.58 14.76 9.67
C GLY A 107 -10.58 13.98 8.36
N LEU A 108 -9.65 13.03 8.21
CA LEU A 108 -9.59 12.15 7.02
C LEU A 108 -10.77 11.19 6.93
N ALA A 109 -11.25 10.67 8.05
CA ALA A 109 -12.33 9.69 8.10
C ALA A 109 -13.64 10.20 7.45
N LYS A 110 -13.89 11.52 7.49
CA LYS A 110 -15.05 12.15 6.86
C LYS A 110 -15.20 11.82 5.37
N ASN A 111 -14.09 11.63 4.67
CA ASN A 111 -14.05 11.47 3.21
C ASN A 111 -13.38 10.15 2.76
N ARG A 112 -13.12 9.22 3.68
CA ARG A 112 -12.36 8.00 3.41
C ARG A 112 -13.08 6.77 3.95
N LYS A 113 -13.03 5.69 3.18
CA LYS A 113 -13.61 4.40 3.59
C LYS A 113 -12.87 3.83 4.81
N PRO A 114 -13.55 3.12 5.73
CA PRO A 114 -12.92 2.52 6.90
C PRO A 114 -11.74 1.61 6.58
N SER A 115 -11.79 0.88 5.46
CA SER A 115 -10.68 0.04 4.98
C SER A 115 -9.40 0.80 4.67
N SER A 116 -9.52 2.05 4.20
CA SER A 116 -8.38 2.94 3.95
C SER A 116 -7.87 3.54 5.26
N MET A 117 -8.79 3.95 6.14
CA MET A 117 -8.43 4.47 7.46
C MET A 117 -7.68 3.42 8.29
N ALA A 118 -8.07 2.16 8.25
CA ALA A 118 -7.35 1.06 8.91
C ALA A 118 -5.88 0.97 8.45
N LYS A 119 -5.60 1.18 7.15
CA LYS A 119 -4.23 1.19 6.63
C LYS A 119 -3.46 2.42 7.11
N TYR A 120 -4.09 3.59 7.17
CA TYR A 120 -3.47 4.82 7.66
C TYR A 120 -3.15 4.75 9.15
N VAL A 121 -4.08 4.23 9.98
CA VAL A 121 -3.83 3.98 11.40
C VAL A 121 -2.67 3.00 11.57
N MET A 122 -2.66 1.90 10.80
CA MET A 122 -1.59 0.91 10.87
C MET A 122 -0.21 1.50 10.55
N VAL A 123 -0.09 2.29 9.46
CA VAL A 123 1.22 2.86 9.08
C VAL A 123 1.68 3.91 10.09
N LEU A 124 0.78 4.71 10.67
CA LEU A 124 1.13 5.68 11.71
C LEU A 124 1.61 4.99 12.98
N ARG A 125 0.91 3.94 13.43
CA ARG A 125 1.37 3.12 14.58
C ARG A 125 2.78 2.60 14.33
N GLN A 126 3.01 1.97 13.18
CA GLN A 126 4.32 1.44 12.83
C GLN A 126 5.41 2.52 12.74
N PHE A 127 5.04 3.72 12.31
CA PHE A 127 5.95 4.87 12.26
C PHE A 127 6.32 5.36 13.65
N PHE A 128 5.35 5.61 14.54
CA PHE A 128 5.63 6.05 15.91
C PHE A 128 6.35 4.97 16.72
N ASP A 129 5.98 3.70 16.57
CA ASP A 129 6.72 2.55 17.13
C ASP A 129 8.19 2.53 16.66
N TYR A 130 8.43 2.86 15.38
CA TYR A 130 9.78 2.97 14.85
C TYR A 130 10.55 4.15 15.46
N LEU A 131 9.90 5.30 15.64
CA LEU A 131 10.54 6.47 16.27
C LEU A 131 10.95 6.16 17.71
N ASP A 132 10.06 5.52 18.47
CA ASP A 132 10.32 5.17 19.86
C ASP A 132 11.49 4.18 19.96
N ARG A 133 11.49 3.13 19.13
CA ARG A 133 12.50 2.06 19.19
C ARG A 133 13.84 2.38 18.54
N LYS A 134 13.85 3.21 17.49
CA LYS A 134 15.04 3.41 16.63
C LYS A 134 15.56 4.84 16.61
N ARG A 135 14.77 5.81 17.08
CA ARG A 135 15.10 7.24 16.99
C ARG A 135 15.06 7.95 18.35
N ASN A 136 14.95 7.20 19.45
CA ASN A 136 15.00 7.70 20.83
C ASN A 136 13.89 8.73 21.13
N TYR A 137 12.68 8.47 20.61
CA TYR A 137 11.45 9.14 21.02
C TYR A 137 10.73 8.31 22.10
N SER A 138 9.67 8.88 22.66
CA SER A 138 8.86 8.23 23.70
C SER A 138 7.41 8.68 23.55
N PHE A 139 6.85 8.51 22.35
CA PHE A 139 5.46 8.88 22.05
C PHE A 139 4.48 7.90 22.72
N ASP A 140 4.75 6.59 22.68
CA ASP A 140 3.85 5.53 23.17
C ASP A 140 2.40 5.65 22.61
N PHE A 141 2.27 6.10 21.36
CA PHE A 141 0.97 6.27 20.72
C PHE A 141 0.34 4.92 20.37
N LYS A 142 -0.79 4.61 21.00
CA LYS A 142 -1.49 3.34 20.82
C LYS A 142 -2.39 3.37 19.57
N LEU A 143 -2.97 4.54 19.27
CA LEU A 143 -3.98 4.82 18.25
C LEU A 143 -5.12 3.79 18.26
N LYS A 144 -5.56 3.33 19.44
CA LYS A 144 -6.54 2.23 19.63
C LYS A 144 -7.98 2.75 19.66
N ASN A 145 -8.93 1.82 19.48
CA ASN A 145 -10.37 2.05 19.61
C ASN A 145 -10.98 3.11 18.67
N LEU A 146 -10.33 3.38 17.54
CA LEU A 146 -10.81 4.30 16.52
C LEU A 146 -11.95 3.67 15.72
N SER A 147 -13.20 4.05 16.02
CA SER A 147 -14.42 3.51 15.39
C SER A 147 -14.39 3.61 13.87
N PHE A 148 -13.90 4.74 13.33
CA PHE A 148 -13.77 4.99 11.90
C PHE A 148 -12.73 4.11 11.17
N ALA A 149 -11.91 3.36 11.91
CA ALA A 149 -10.93 2.42 11.36
C ALA A 149 -11.34 0.95 11.53
N LYS A 150 -12.56 0.69 12.03
CA LYS A 150 -13.11 -0.67 12.11
C LYS A 150 -13.53 -1.14 10.73
N LYS A 151 -13.05 -2.31 10.31
CA LYS A 151 -13.54 -2.97 9.10
C LYS A 151 -14.87 -3.64 9.44
N GLU A 152 -15.94 -3.21 8.79
CA GLU A 152 -17.14 -4.04 8.71
C GLU A 152 -16.82 -5.29 7.88
N THR A 153 -17.10 -6.46 8.43
CA THR A 153 -16.89 -7.75 7.78
C THR A 153 -18.11 -8.09 6.93
N HIS A 154 -18.19 -7.50 5.74
CA HIS A 154 -19.12 -7.95 4.72
C HIS A 154 -18.52 -9.12 3.95
N LEU A 155 -19.35 -10.10 3.58
CA LEU A 155 -18.95 -11.11 2.61
C LEU A 155 -18.47 -10.42 1.33
N PRO A 156 -17.33 -10.83 0.75
CA PRO A 156 -16.91 -10.33 -0.54
C PRO A 156 -18.05 -10.47 -1.56
N LYS A 157 -18.18 -9.47 -2.43
CA LYS A 157 -19.11 -9.57 -3.56
C LYS A 157 -18.72 -10.78 -4.40
N HIS A 158 -19.68 -11.67 -4.61
CA HIS A 158 -19.50 -12.89 -5.38
C HIS A 158 -20.70 -13.10 -6.30
N LEU A 159 -20.50 -13.87 -7.36
CA LEU A 159 -21.60 -14.35 -8.19
C LEU A 159 -22.32 -15.47 -7.43
N ASN A 160 -23.64 -15.45 -7.41
CA ASN A 160 -24.40 -16.60 -6.93
C ASN A 160 -24.26 -17.78 -7.91
N LYS A 161 -24.74 -18.96 -7.50
CA LYS A 161 -24.62 -20.19 -8.29
C LYS A 161 -25.17 -20.06 -9.71
N ASN A 162 -26.30 -19.37 -9.90
CA ASN A 162 -26.95 -19.25 -11.20
C ASN A 162 -26.17 -18.29 -12.11
N ASP A 163 -25.77 -17.13 -11.57
CA ASP A 163 -24.97 -16.15 -12.30
C ASP A 163 -23.60 -16.71 -12.68
N PHE A 164 -22.99 -17.49 -11.79
CA PHE A 164 -21.72 -18.15 -12.08
C PHE A 164 -21.87 -19.18 -13.21
N LYS A 165 -22.91 -20.01 -13.19
CA LYS A 165 -23.19 -20.96 -14.29
C LYS A 165 -23.44 -20.23 -15.61
N ALA A 166 -24.24 -19.16 -15.58
CA ALA A 166 -24.52 -18.35 -16.75
C ALA A 166 -23.24 -17.71 -17.31
N PHE A 167 -22.36 -17.20 -16.44
CA PHE A 167 -21.06 -16.66 -16.81
C PHE A 167 -20.17 -17.71 -17.49
N ILE A 168 -20.04 -18.91 -16.93
CA ILE A 168 -19.25 -19.99 -17.55
C ILE A 168 -19.83 -20.40 -18.90
N GLN A 169 -21.16 -20.53 -19.00
CA GLN A 169 -21.81 -20.85 -20.28
C GLN A 169 -21.60 -19.76 -21.33
N ALA A 170 -21.67 -18.48 -20.93
CA ALA A 170 -21.40 -17.36 -21.80
C ALA A 170 -19.95 -17.38 -22.31
N LEU A 171 -18.98 -17.68 -21.43
CA LEU A 171 -17.59 -17.86 -21.83
C LEU A 171 -17.42 -19.02 -22.80
N LEU A 172 -18.00 -20.20 -22.55
CA LEU A 172 -17.86 -21.37 -23.43
C LEU A 172 -18.52 -21.17 -24.81
N LYS A 173 -19.64 -20.45 -24.86
CA LYS A 173 -20.35 -20.13 -26.11
C LYS A 173 -19.73 -18.96 -26.88
N TYR A 174 -18.85 -18.19 -26.26
CA TYR A 174 -18.21 -17.05 -26.90
C TYR A 174 -17.30 -17.52 -28.03
N HIS A 175 -17.61 -17.13 -29.26
CA HIS A 175 -16.84 -17.49 -30.44
C HIS A 175 -15.65 -16.55 -30.63
N SER A 176 -14.47 -16.96 -30.11
CA SER A 176 -13.24 -16.20 -30.24
C SER A 176 -12.68 -16.24 -31.66
N LYS A 177 -12.53 -15.07 -32.27
CA LYS A 177 -12.02 -14.83 -33.62
C LYS A 177 -10.51 -14.63 -33.63
N THR A 178 -9.93 -14.11 -32.54
CA THR A 178 -8.49 -13.81 -32.46
C THR A 178 -7.75 -14.69 -31.46
N SER A 179 -6.43 -14.79 -31.60
CA SER A 179 -5.56 -15.45 -30.62
C SER A 179 -5.65 -14.79 -29.23
N PHE A 180 -5.77 -13.46 -29.18
CA PHE A 180 -5.96 -12.73 -27.92
C PHE A 180 -7.28 -13.06 -27.22
N GLU A 181 -8.36 -13.20 -27.98
CA GLU A 181 -9.67 -13.59 -27.44
C GLU A 181 -9.63 -15.02 -26.88
N LYS A 182 -9.05 -15.98 -27.62
CA LYS A 182 -8.85 -17.37 -27.13
C LYS A 182 -8.03 -17.40 -25.84
N ARG A 183 -6.94 -16.65 -25.79
CA ARG A 183 -6.10 -16.52 -24.59
C ARG A 183 -6.90 -15.95 -23.41
N ASN A 184 -7.61 -14.84 -23.61
CA ASN A 184 -8.37 -14.18 -22.55
C ASN A 184 -9.51 -15.09 -22.03
N GLN A 185 -10.21 -15.78 -22.93
CA GLN A 185 -11.25 -16.76 -22.59
C GLN A 185 -10.66 -17.88 -21.71
N CYS A 186 -9.51 -18.46 -22.10
CA CYS A 186 -8.83 -19.49 -21.33
C CYS A 186 -8.41 -18.99 -19.92
N ILE A 187 -7.79 -17.80 -19.83
CA ILE A 187 -7.40 -17.19 -18.55
C ILE A 187 -8.63 -17.01 -17.63
N LEU A 188 -9.75 -16.51 -18.16
CA LEU A 188 -10.96 -16.32 -17.38
C LEU A 188 -11.56 -17.64 -16.89
N LEU A 189 -11.52 -18.70 -17.72
CA LEU A 189 -11.96 -20.04 -17.31
C LEU A 189 -11.06 -20.62 -16.22
N LEU A 190 -9.73 -20.50 -16.34
CA LEU A 190 -8.78 -20.94 -15.32
C LEU A 190 -9.01 -20.24 -13.98
N ILE A 191 -9.23 -18.92 -14.00
CA ILE A 191 -9.54 -18.15 -12.79
C ILE A 191 -10.88 -18.59 -12.19
N ALA A 192 -11.92 -18.70 -13.02
CA ALA A 192 -13.27 -18.97 -12.55
C ALA A 192 -13.44 -20.40 -12.03
N LEU A 193 -12.86 -21.39 -12.71
CA LEU A 193 -12.99 -22.80 -12.36
C LEU A 193 -11.93 -23.25 -11.34
N GLY A 194 -10.71 -22.72 -11.43
CA GLY A 194 -9.61 -23.07 -10.53
C GLY A 194 -9.53 -22.20 -9.27
N GLY A 195 -10.30 -21.12 -9.18
CA GLY A 195 -10.24 -20.18 -8.05
C GLY A 195 -8.90 -19.43 -7.95
N LEU A 196 -8.14 -19.37 -9.04
CA LEU A 196 -6.82 -18.74 -9.08
C LEU A 196 -6.92 -17.22 -8.86
N ARG A 197 -5.99 -16.66 -8.09
CA ARG A 197 -5.82 -15.21 -8.03
C ARG A 197 -5.26 -14.71 -9.35
N LYS A 198 -5.52 -13.42 -9.64
CA LYS A 198 -5.04 -12.77 -10.87
C LYS A 198 -3.55 -13.01 -11.15
N PHE A 199 -2.68 -12.85 -10.15
CA PHE A 199 -1.23 -13.02 -10.35
C PHE A 199 -0.84 -14.48 -10.56
N GLU A 200 -1.48 -15.41 -9.84
CA GLU A 200 -1.24 -16.85 -10.01
C GLU A 200 -1.59 -17.31 -11.43
N ALA A 201 -2.70 -16.81 -11.98
CA ALA A 201 -3.11 -17.13 -13.34
C ALA A 201 -2.19 -16.48 -14.42
N LEU A 202 -1.61 -15.31 -14.12
CA LEU A 202 -0.72 -14.62 -15.06
C LEU A 202 0.70 -15.19 -15.05
N ASP A 203 1.15 -15.72 -13.92
CA ASP A 203 2.49 -16.31 -13.74
C ASP A 203 2.48 -17.84 -13.98
N LEU A 204 1.37 -18.39 -14.46
CA LEU A 204 1.23 -19.83 -14.71
C LEU A 204 2.11 -20.27 -15.88
N GLU A 205 3.01 -21.22 -15.64
CA GLU A 205 3.84 -21.84 -16.67
C GLU A 205 3.33 -23.23 -17.06
N LEU A 206 3.69 -23.71 -18.26
CA LEU A 206 3.26 -25.03 -18.73
C LEU A 206 3.73 -26.18 -17.82
N LYS A 207 4.90 -26.05 -17.18
CA LYS A 207 5.41 -27.04 -16.21
C LYS A 207 4.52 -27.18 -14.97
N ASN A 208 3.65 -26.21 -14.71
CA ASN A 208 2.70 -26.26 -13.60
C ASN A 208 1.42 -27.04 -13.93
N ILE A 209 1.25 -27.45 -15.20
CA ILE A 209 0.07 -28.19 -15.67
C ILE A 209 0.50 -29.64 -15.91
N ALA A 210 0.04 -30.54 -15.05
CA ALA A 210 0.13 -31.97 -15.26
C ALA A 210 -1.22 -32.50 -15.71
N LEU A 211 -1.23 -33.28 -16.79
CA LEU A 211 -2.40 -34.06 -17.16
C LEU A 211 -2.39 -35.32 -16.30
N GLU A 212 -3.36 -35.45 -15.41
CA GLU A 212 -3.66 -36.74 -14.80
C GLU A 212 -4.29 -37.61 -15.89
N ASN A 213 -3.61 -38.68 -16.29
CA ASN A 213 -4.24 -39.71 -17.09
C ASN A 213 -5.27 -40.37 -16.18
N ASN A 214 -6.56 -40.13 -16.43
CA ASN A 214 -7.63 -40.83 -15.74
C ASN A 214 -7.41 -42.34 -15.92
N HIS A 215 -7.08 -43.02 -14.82
CA HIS A 215 -7.13 -44.48 -14.72
C HIS A 215 -8.58 -44.94 -14.57
#